data_AF-A0A841BMV7-F1
#
_entry.id   AF-A0A841BMV7-F1
#
_cell.length_a   1.000
_cell.length_b   1.000
_cell.length_c   1.000
_cell.angle_alpha   90.00
_cell.angle_beta   90.00
_cell.angle_gamma   90.00
#
_symmetry.space_group_name_H-M   'P 1'
#
loop_
_entity.id
_entity.type
_entity.pdbx_description
1 polymer ?
#
loop_
_entity_poly.entity_id
_entity_poly.type
_entity_poly.pdbx_seq_one_letter_code
_entity_poly.pdbx_strand_id
1 'polypeptide(L)' 'MSPIGAADPTLDSSPLRTGPYESCTSLKTLPGSTALDYYCYVTNSYDHTWTYVKVRGQNLYGWIFDDHLYSNGSPYKC' A
#
# COMPACT_ATOMS: atom_id res chain seq x y z
N MET A 1 11.99 7.43 -6.98
CA MET A 1 12.05 6.41 -5.91
C MET A 1 11.88 5.05 -6.58
N SER A 2 12.75 4.10 -6.26
CA SER A 2 12.69 2.73 -6.81
C SER A 2 12.00 1.83 -5.77
N PRO A 3 11.29 0.78 -6.18
CA PRO A 3 10.69 -0.15 -5.24
C PRO A 3 11.75 -0.90 -4.45
N ILE A 4 11.40 -1.25 -3.21
CA ILE A 4 12.30 -1.76 -2.17
C ILE A 4 12.49 -3.28 -2.18
N GLY A 5 11.86 -4.01 -3.10
CA GLY A 5 11.97 -5.46 -3.18
C GLY A 5 11.07 -6.09 -4.24
N ALA A 6 10.99 -7.43 -4.23
CA ALA A 6 10.06 -8.17 -5.07
C ALA A 6 8.61 -7.73 -4.81
N ALA A 7 7.73 -7.91 -5.81
CA ALA A 7 6.36 -7.49 -5.65
C ALA A 7 5.62 -8.40 -4.66
N ASP A 8 5.27 -7.84 -3.52
CA ASP A 8 4.50 -8.52 -2.49
C ASP A 8 3.00 -8.40 -2.80
N PRO A 9 2.20 -9.47 -2.64
CA PRO A 9 0.77 -9.39 -2.91
C PRO A 9 0.02 -8.56 -1.84
N THR A 10 -1.26 -8.25 -2.09
CA THR A 10 -2.21 -7.95 -1.01
C THR A 10 -2.61 -9.24 -0.29
N LEU A 11 -2.85 -9.18 1.02
CA LEU A 11 -3.34 -10.33 1.81
C LEU A 11 -4.81 -10.62 1.51
N ASP A 12 -5.61 -9.57 1.34
CA ASP A 12 -7.06 -9.64 1.16
C ASP A 12 -7.56 -8.57 0.18
N SER A 13 -8.89 -8.37 0.15
CA SER A 13 -9.49 -7.29 -0.62
C SER A 13 -9.28 -5.94 0.07
N SER A 14 -8.41 -5.11 -0.48
CA SER A 14 -7.96 -3.88 0.19
C SER A 14 -8.14 -2.64 -0.70
N PRO A 15 -8.66 -1.52 -0.16
CA PRO A 15 -8.80 -0.28 -0.91
C PRO A 15 -7.44 0.40 -1.10
N LEU A 16 -7.09 0.73 -2.34
CA LEU A 16 -6.00 1.64 -2.68
C LEU A 16 -6.50 3.08 -2.57
N ARG A 17 -5.90 3.88 -1.70
CA ARG A 17 -6.38 5.22 -1.36
C ARG A 17 -5.46 6.34 -1.84
N THR A 18 -6.01 7.55 -1.97
CA THR A 18 -5.25 8.76 -2.32
C THR A 18 -4.33 9.25 -1.21
N GLY A 19 -4.53 8.82 0.03
CA GLY A 19 -3.74 9.21 1.20
C GLY A 19 -3.80 8.17 2.33
N PRO A 20 -2.95 8.30 3.37
CA PRO A 20 -2.76 7.33 4.44
C PRO A 20 -3.84 7.43 5.54
N TYR A 21 -5.11 7.48 5.13
CA TYR A 21 -6.26 7.57 6.02
C TYR A 21 -7.45 6.81 5.43
N GLU A 22 -8.24 6.15 6.29
CA GLU A 22 -9.47 5.47 5.88
C GLU A 22 -10.51 6.42 5.26
N SER A 23 -10.47 7.71 5.62
CA SER A 23 -11.32 8.74 5.04
C SER A 23 -10.86 9.23 3.66
N CYS A 24 -9.63 8.91 3.24
CA CYS A 24 -9.15 9.27 1.92
C CYS A 24 -9.88 8.49 0.82
N THR A 25 -10.11 9.17 -0.31
CA THR A 25 -10.79 8.61 -1.49
C THR A 25 -10.17 7.27 -1.90
N SER A 26 -11.01 6.25 -2.05
CA SER A 26 -10.62 4.97 -2.66
C SER A 26 -10.50 5.14 -4.17
N LEU A 27 -9.30 4.90 -4.71
CA LEU A 27 -9.02 4.89 -6.14
C LEU A 27 -9.54 3.59 -6.79
N LYS A 28 -9.33 2.47 -6.10
CA LYS A 28 -9.73 1.13 -6.55
C LYS A 28 -9.67 0.16 -5.37
N THR A 29 -10.60 -0.78 -5.30
CA THR A 29 -10.47 -1.94 -4.42
C THR A 29 -9.67 -3.02 -5.16
N LEU A 30 -8.53 -3.42 -4.60
CA LEU A 30 -7.69 -4.47 -5.15
C LEU A 30 -8.13 -5.81 -4.56
N PRO A 31 -8.29 -6.87 -5.36
CA PRO A 31 -8.54 -8.20 -4.82
C PRO A 31 -7.30 -8.71 -4.06
N GLY A 32 -7.48 -9.71 -3.21
CA GLY A 32 -6.36 -10.43 -2.59
C GLY A 32 -5.39 -10.99 -3.63
N SER A 33 -4.14 -11.17 -3.24
CA SER A 33 -3.05 -11.63 -4.12
C SER A 33 -2.70 -10.66 -5.27
N THR A 34 -3.10 -9.39 -5.20
CA THR A 34 -2.67 -8.39 -6.19
C THR A 34 -1.21 -8.04 -5.98
N ALA A 35 -0.34 -8.28 -6.97
CA ALA A 35 1.09 -7.95 -6.86
C ALA A 35 1.33 -6.44 -6.81
N LEU A 36 2.08 -6.00 -5.79
CA LEU A 36 2.38 -4.59 -5.53
C LEU A 36 3.88 -4.37 -5.43
N ASP A 37 4.36 -3.27 -6.01
CA ASP A 37 5.69 -2.77 -5.73
C ASP A 37 5.61 -1.79 -4.54
N TYR A 38 6.23 -2.11 -3.40
CA TYR A 38 6.27 -1.24 -2.22
C TYR A 38 7.35 -0.17 -2.35
N TYR A 39 7.12 1.02 -1.78
CA TYR A 39 8.07 2.14 -1.83
C TYR A 39 8.51 2.60 -0.44
N CYS A 40 7.60 3.17 0.35
CA CYS A 40 7.88 3.62 1.71
C CYS A 40 6.58 3.63 2.54
N TYR A 41 6.70 3.64 3.87
CA TYR A 41 5.57 3.74 4.79
C TYR A 41 5.55 5.08 5.51
N VAL A 42 4.37 5.50 5.97
CA VAL A 42 4.19 6.59 6.93
C VAL A 42 3.35 6.09 8.10
N THR A 43 3.53 6.73 9.26
CA THR A 43 2.60 6.60 10.39
C THR A 43 1.69 7.82 10.38
N ASN A 44 0.38 7.60 10.30
CA ASN A 44 -0.59 8.69 10.33
C ASN A 44 -0.84 9.16 11.78
N SER A 45 -1.68 10.18 11.97
CA SER A 45 -2.00 10.74 13.29
C SER A 45 -2.81 9.83 14.22
N TYR A 46 -3.18 8.64 13.76
CA TYR A 46 -3.88 7.59 14.53
C TYR A 46 -2.93 6.44 14.90
N ASP A 47 -1.62 6.62 14.74
CA ASP A 47 -0.59 5.60 14.96
C ASP A 47 -0.70 4.37 14.04
N HIS A 48 -1.45 4.49 12.93
CA HIS A 48 -1.57 3.45 11.91
C HIS A 48 -0.51 3.64 10.83
N THR A 49 0.10 2.54 10.37
CA THR A 49 1.09 2.57 9.29
C THR A 49 0.47 2.27 7.93
N TRP A 50 0.91 3.01 6.92
CA TRP A 50 0.40 2.94 5.56
C TRP A 50 1.55 2.94 4.57
N THR A 51 1.52 2.02 3.62
CA THR A 51 2.55 1.89 2.60
C THR A 51 2.09 2.51 1.29
N TYR A 52 2.96 3.34 0.71
CA TYR A 52 2.82 3.82 -0.66
C TYR A 52 3.24 2.71 -1.63
N VAL A 53 2.33 2.33 -2.52
CA VAL A 53 2.49 1.20 -3.43
C VAL A 53 2.19 1.58 -4.88
N LYS A 54 2.73 0.79 -5.80
CA LYS A 54 2.29 0.74 -7.20
C LYS A 54 1.71 -0.63 -7.50
N VAL A 55 0.59 -0.68 -8.21
CA VAL A 55 0.06 -1.95 -8.73
C VAL A 55 0.95 -2.43 -9.88
N ARG A 56 1.53 -3.62 -9.75
CA ARG A 56 2.52 -4.12 -10.72
C ARG A 56 1.90 -4.24 -12.12
N GLY A 57 2.62 -3.75 -13.12
CA GLY A 57 2.14 -3.73 -14.52
C GLY A 57 1.07 -2.68 -14.82
N GLN A 58 0.69 -1.84 -13.85
CA GLN A 58 -0.24 -0.74 -14.04
C GLN A 58 0.43 0.59 -13.66
N ASN A 59 -0.04 1.68 -14.25
CA ASN A 59 0.34 3.03 -13.83
C ASN A 59 -0.64 3.54 -12.74
N LEU A 60 -0.81 2.75 -11.68
CA LEU A 60 -1.75 3.01 -10.60
C LEU A 60 -1.01 2.96 -9.26
N TYR A 61 -1.09 4.05 -8.50
CA TYR A 61 -0.37 4.24 -7.23
C TYR A 61 -1.31 4.74 -6.16
N GLY A 62 -0.96 4.51 -4.90
CA GLY A 62 -1.71 5.00 -3.76
C GLY A 62 -1.21 4.42 -2.45
N TRP A 63 -2.03 4.54 -1.42
CA TRP A 63 -1.73 4.10 -0.07
C TRP A 63 -2.63 2.92 0.29
N ILE A 64 -2.06 1.90 0.93
CA ILE A 64 -2.78 0.77 1.54
C ILE A 64 -2.39 0.70 3.00
N PHE A 65 -3.36 0.40 3.86
CA PHE A 65 -3.14 0.17 5.28
C PHE A 65 -2.33 -1.12 5.48
N ASP A 66 -1.27 -1.05 6.28
CA ASP A 66 -0.24 -2.10 6.32
C ASP A 66 -0.75 -3.46 6.80
N ASP A 67 -1.84 -3.51 7.58
CA ASP A 67 -2.46 -4.78 8.03
C ASP A 67 -2.99 -5.63 6.86
N HIS A 68 -3.16 -5.05 5.67
CA HIS A 68 -3.57 -5.76 4.47
C HIS A 68 -2.42 -6.15 3.55
N LEU A 69 -1.18 -5.92 3.99
CA LEU A 69 0.04 -6.09 3.21
C LEU A 69 0.92 -7.19 3.81
N TYR A 70 1.60 -7.95 2.97
CA TYR A 70 2.61 -8.89 3.45
C TYR A 70 3.73 -8.13 4.18
N SER A 71 4.30 -8.78 5.19
CA SER A 71 5.37 -8.21 6.03
C SER A 71 5.00 -6.91 6.75
N ASN A 72 3.70 -6.62 6.90
CA ASN A 72 3.17 -5.35 7.42
C ASN A 72 3.65 -4.13 6.61
N GLY A 73 3.67 -4.28 5.28
CA GLY A 73 4.00 -3.19 4.38
C GLY A 73 5.50 -2.94 4.22
N SER A 74 5.85 -1.70 3.88
CA SER A 74 7.23 -1.28 3.66
C SER A 74 8.02 -1.19 4.98
N PRO A 75 9.24 -1.72 5.08
CA PRO A 75 10.13 -1.47 6.22
C PRO A 75 10.85 -0.10 6.17
N TYR A 76 10.71 0.66 5.07
CA TYR A 76 11.38 1.94 4.89
C TYR A 76 10.42 3.11 5.08
N LYS A 77 10.75 4.01 6.00
CA LYS A 77 9.96 5.19 6.32
C LYS A 77 10.12 6.27 5.24
N CYS A 78 9.02 6.91 4.85
CA CYS A 78 9.03 8.25 4.24
C CYS A 78 9.22 9.29 5.38
#